data_AF-A0A7J4JZI4-F1
#
_entry.id   AF-A0A7J4JZI4-F1
#
_cell.length_a   1.000
_cell.length_b   1.000
_cell.length_c   1.000
_cell.angle_alpha   90.00
_cell.angle_beta   90.00
_cell.angle_gamma   90.00
#
_symmetry.space_group_name_H-M   'P 1'
#
loop_
_entity.id
_entity.type
_entity.pdbx_description
1 polymer ?
#
loop_
_entity_poly.entity_id
_entity_poly.type
_entity_poly.pdbx_seq_one_letter_code
_entity_poly.pdbx_strand_id
1 'polypeptide(L)'
;MKNEYLVYAMLFVGVLLLAWSAFSTFAKPQLDRDARGLLLETQANEQYFQQQALQVGNECGNLNDEANVQHLSHHPSQFADCLKQVDPAFLQKATGKTLGQIIG
;
A
#
# COMPACT_ATOMS: atom_id res chain seq x y z
N MET A 1 -6.49 42.34 21.78
CA MET A 1 -7.37 41.57 20.86
C MET A 1 -6.60 40.83 19.76
N LYS A 2 -6.04 41.46 18.70
CA LYS A 2 -5.41 40.68 17.58
C LYS A 2 -4.22 39.79 17.98
N ASN A 3 -3.37 40.22 18.93
CA ASN A 3 -2.19 39.45 19.35
C ASN A 3 -2.53 38.24 20.23
N GLU A 4 -3.58 38.33 21.05
CA GLU A 4 -3.98 37.23 21.94
C GLU A 4 -4.47 36.03 21.13
N TYR A 5 -5.30 36.26 20.10
CA TYR A 5 -5.74 35.22 19.18
C TYR A 5 -4.58 34.57 18.42
N LEU A 6 -3.54 35.34 18.05
CA LEU A 6 -2.33 34.83 17.41
C LEU A 6 -1.53 33.90 18.32
N VAL A 7 -1.40 34.26 19.60
CA VAL A 7 -0.73 33.42 20.60
C VAL A 7 -1.52 32.14 20.88
N TYR A 8 -2.85 32.23 21.03
CA TYR A 8 -3.69 31.05 21.22
C TYR A 8 -3.69 30.12 19.99
N ALA A 9 -3.68 30.67 18.77
CA ALA A 9 -3.56 29.88 17.56
C ALA A 9 -2.22 29.13 17.47
N MET A 10 -1.11 29.79 17.81
CA MET A 10 0.21 29.15 17.84
C MET A 10 0.28 28.03 18.88
N LEU A 11 -0.27 28.24 20.09
CA LEU A 11 -0.33 27.21 21.12
C LEU A 11 -1.19 26.02 20.68
N PHE A 12 -2.34 26.26 20.08
CA PHE A 12 -3.23 25.20 19.60
C PHE A 12 -2.58 24.34 18.52
N VAL A 13 -1.91 24.96 17.54
CA VAL A 13 -1.15 24.23 16.51
C VAL A 13 -0.01 23.44 17.15
N GLY A 14 0.70 24.00 18.13
CA GLY A 14 1.73 23.29 18.88
C GLY A 14 1.20 22.03 19.58
N VAL A 15 0.06 22.13 20.27
CA VAL A 15 -0.61 20.98 20.92
C VAL A 15 -1.04 19.93 19.90
N LEU A 16 -1.61 20.36 18.76
CA LEU A 16 -2.00 19.43 17.68
C LEU A 16 -0.81 18.68 17.10
N LEU A 17 0.31 19.36 16.87
CA LEU A 17 1.54 18.73 16.37
C LEU A 17 2.11 17.71 17.37
N LEU A 18 2.08 18.04 18.67
CA LEU A 18 2.52 17.12 19.72
C LEU A 18 1.61 15.90 19.82
N ALA A 19 0.28 16.10 19.81
CA ALA A 19 -0.69 15.01 19.83
C ALA A 19 -0.54 14.10 18.59
N TRP A 20 -0.34 14.69 17.41
CA TRP A 20 -0.09 13.95 16.16
C TRP A 20 1.21 13.14 16.23
N SER A 21 2.29 13.74 16.73
CA SER A 21 3.58 13.07 16.86
C SER A 21 3.50 11.83 17.76
N ALA A 22 2.82 11.95 18.91
CA ALA A 22 2.58 10.83 19.81
C ALA A 22 1.74 9.74 19.12
N PHE A 23 0.61 10.10 18.52
CA PHE A 23 -0.28 9.14 17.88
C PHE A 23 0.39 8.39 16.70
N SER A 24 1.15 9.11 15.87
CA SER A 24 1.85 8.54 14.72
C SER A 24 2.91 7.49 15.10
N THR A 25 3.43 7.56 16.33
CA THR A 25 4.42 6.59 16.84
C THR A 25 3.76 5.27 17.24
N PHE A 26 2.56 5.31 17.83
CA PHE A 26 1.84 4.11 18.27
C PHE A 26 1.00 3.45 17.17
N ALA A 27 0.70 4.17 16.08
CA ALA A 27 -0.10 3.64 14.98
C ALA A 27 0.64 2.63 14.09
N LYS A 28 1.97 2.48 14.25
CA LYS A 28 2.73 1.54 13.42
C LYS A 28 2.76 0.15 14.08
N PRO A 29 2.38 -0.91 13.35
CA PRO A 29 2.50 -2.27 13.82
C PRO A 29 3.98 -2.60 14.03
N GLN A 30 4.33 -3.04 15.23
CA GLN A 30 5.68 -3.47 15.54
C GLN A 30 5.89 -4.88 14.97
N LEU A 31 6.66 -4.95 13.89
CA LEU A 31 7.11 -6.20 13.30
C LEU A 31 8.39 -6.64 14.00
N ASP A 32 8.42 -7.87 14.49
CA ASP A 32 9.62 -8.44 15.10
C ASP A 32 10.76 -8.52 14.08
N ARG A 33 11.92 -7.99 14.45
CA ARG A 33 13.13 -7.96 13.62
C ARG A 33 14.34 -8.41 14.41
N ASP A 34 15.31 -9.03 13.73
CA ASP A 34 16.60 -9.38 14.32
C ASP A 34 17.47 -8.13 14.54
N ALA A 35 18.64 -8.31 15.17
CA ALA A 35 19.58 -7.22 15.43
C ALA A 35 20.14 -6.53 14.16
N ARG A 36 19.93 -7.12 12.98
CA ARG A 36 20.33 -6.59 11.67
C ARG A 36 19.13 -5.95 10.94
N GLY A 37 17.95 -5.91 11.56
CA GLY A 37 16.73 -5.37 10.99
C GLY A 37 16.01 -6.30 10.01
N LEU A 38 16.44 -7.56 9.89
CA LEU A 38 15.75 -8.59 9.10
C LEU A 38 14.46 -8.99 9.80
N LEU A 39 13.41 -9.19 9.02
CA LEU A 39 12.11 -9.55 9.54
C LEU A 39 12.11 -11.01 10.01
N LEU A 40 11.64 -11.24 11.24
CA LEU A 40 11.61 -12.56 11.85
C LEU A 40 10.32 -13.31 11.47
N GLU A 41 10.43 -14.62 11.26
CA GLU A 41 9.28 -15.52 11.10
C GLU A 41 8.69 -15.82 12.50
N THR A 42 7.96 -14.85 13.05
CA THR A 42 7.21 -15.01 14.30
C THR A 42 5.71 -15.14 14.00
N GLN A 43 5.00 -15.87 14.87
CA GLN A 43 3.55 -16.04 14.74
C GLN A 43 2.79 -14.70 14.72
N ALA A 44 3.29 -13.69 15.44
CA ALA A 44 2.72 -12.34 15.45
C ALA A 44 2.91 -11.62 14.11
N ASN A 45 4.10 -11.72 13.50
CA ASN A 45 4.36 -11.18 12.17
C ASN A 45 3.52 -11.89 11.09
N GLU A 46 3.42 -13.23 11.15
CA GLU A 46 2.60 -14.01 10.22
C GLU A 46 1.13 -13.62 10.29
N GLN A 47 0.56 -13.49 11.49
CA GLN A 47 -0.82 -13.04 11.68
C GLN A 47 -1.04 -11.62 11.15
N TYR A 48 -0.07 -10.73 11.35
CA TYR A 48 -0.12 -9.37 10.79
C TYR A 48 -0.18 -9.40 9.26
N PHE A 49 0.70 -10.17 8.60
CA PHE A 49 0.69 -10.27 7.14
C PHE A 49 -0.53 -11.02 6.58
N GLN A 50 -1.05 -12.02 7.30
CA GLN A 50 -2.30 -12.70 6.92
C GLN A 50 -3.49 -11.74 7.00
N GLN A 51 -3.60 -10.93 8.05
CA GLN A 51 -4.64 -9.91 8.16
C GLN A 51 -4.47 -8.82 7.10
N GLN A 52 -3.24 -8.45 6.77
CA GLN A 52 -2.96 -7.50 5.69
C GLN A 52 -3.35 -8.08 4.33
N ALA A 53 -3.04 -9.34 4.07
CA ALA A 53 -3.45 -10.06 2.85
C ALA A 53 -4.97 -10.13 2.69
N LEU A 54 -5.71 -10.33 3.80
CA LEU A 54 -7.17 -10.31 3.81
C LEU A 54 -7.76 -8.90 3.61
N GLN A 55 -7.02 -7.84 3.92
CA GLN A 55 -7.43 -6.45 3.74
C GLN A 55 -7.05 -5.84 2.38
N VAL A 56 -6.25 -6.55 1.56
CA VAL A 56 -6.05 -6.17 0.15
C VAL A 56 -7.32 -6.55 -0.64
N GLY A 57 -8.44 -5.88 -0.34
CA GLY A 57 -9.70 -5.98 -1.07
C GLY A 57 -9.66 -5.33 -2.46
N ASN A 58 -8.49 -5.32 -3.09
CA ASN A 58 -8.29 -4.85 -4.45
C ASN A 58 -7.10 -5.64 -5.04
N GLU A 59 -7.30 -6.95 -5.24
CA GLU A 59 -6.31 -7.89 -5.78
C GLU A 59 -5.64 -7.41 -7.08
N CYS A 60 -6.34 -6.54 -7.81
CA CYS A 60 -5.89 -5.98 -9.07
C CYS A 60 -4.97 -4.76 -8.92
N GLY A 61 -4.89 -4.12 -7.75
CA GLY A 61 -4.12 -2.88 -7.60
C GLY A 61 -4.58 -1.75 -8.54
N ASN A 62 -3.66 -0.89 -8.98
CA ASN A 62 -3.96 0.18 -9.95
C ASN A 62 -3.78 -0.32 -11.39
N LEU A 63 -4.88 -0.51 -12.12
CA LEU A 63 -4.85 -0.99 -13.52
C LEU A 63 -4.35 0.05 -14.54
N ASN A 64 -4.16 1.30 -14.14
CA ASN A 64 -3.56 2.35 -14.96
C ASN A 64 -2.06 2.52 -14.66
N ASP A 65 -1.49 1.74 -13.75
CA ASP A 65 -0.06 1.71 -13.48
C ASP A 65 0.61 0.60 -14.30
N GLU A 66 1.58 1.00 -15.13
CA GLU A 66 2.30 0.12 -16.06
C GLU A 66 3.05 -0.99 -15.30
N ALA A 67 3.67 -0.65 -14.17
CA ALA A 67 4.42 -1.60 -13.35
C ALA A 67 3.49 -2.64 -12.70
N ASN A 68 2.31 -2.20 -12.25
CA ASN A 68 1.30 -3.09 -11.69
C ASN A 68 0.74 -4.04 -12.76
N VAL A 69 0.36 -3.52 -13.94
CA VAL A 69 -0.12 -4.37 -15.05
C VAL A 69 0.93 -5.38 -15.49
N GLN A 70 2.21 -4.99 -15.53
CA GLN A 70 3.31 -5.90 -15.81
C GLN A 70 3.40 -6.99 -14.74
N HIS A 71 3.34 -6.64 -13.45
CA HIS A 71 3.34 -7.60 -12.35
C HIS A 71 2.18 -8.60 -12.46
N LEU A 72 0.95 -8.14 -12.68
CA LEU A 72 -0.22 -9.00 -12.84
C LEU A 72 -0.04 -9.99 -14.00
N SER A 73 0.59 -9.55 -15.11
CA SER A 73 0.84 -10.39 -16.28
C SER A 73 1.81 -11.56 -16.03
N HIS A 74 2.62 -11.52 -14.97
CA HIS A 74 3.48 -12.63 -14.55
C HIS A 74 2.72 -13.72 -13.79
N HIS A 75 1.52 -13.44 -13.29
CA HIS A 75 0.68 -14.36 -12.53
C HIS A 75 -0.74 -14.47 -13.13
N PRO A 76 -0.86 -14.86 -14.41
CA PRO A 76 -2.15 -14.83 -15.12
C PRO A 76 -3.19 -15.78 -14.52
N SER A 77 -2.78 -16.89 -13.89
CA SER A 77 -3.70 -17.82 -13.23
C SER A 77 -4.42 -17.23 -12.01
N GLN A 78 -3.81 -16.23 -11.37
CA GLN A 78 -4.36 -15.56 -10.19
C GLN A 78 -5.11 -14.27 -10.57
N PHE A 79 -4.62 -13.56 -11.61
CA PHE A 79 -5.11 -12.22 -11.97
C PHE A 79 -5.75 -12.12 -13.35
N ALA A 80 -6.18 -13.25 -13.95
CA ALA A 80 -6.85 -13.25 -15.26
C ALA A 80 -8.02 -12.25 -15.31
N ASP A 81 -8.82 -12.19 -14.25
CA ASP A 81 -9.99 -11.31 -14.20
C ASP A 81 -9.62 -9.83 -14.03
N CYS A 82 -8.46 -9.53 -13.42
CA CYS A 82 -7.90 -8.18 -13.38
C CYS A 82 -7.38 -7.76 -14.75
N LEU A 83 -6.65 -8.65 -15.44
CA LEU A 83 -6.06 -8.37 -16.75
C LEU A 83 -7.12 -8.15 -17.83
N LYS A 84 -8.28 -8.80 -17.74
CA LYS A 84 -9.44 -8.57 -18.62
C LYS A 84 -10.03 -7.16 -18.50
N GLN A 85 -9.80 -6.46 -17.38
CA GLN A 85 -10.30 -5.11 -17.14
C GLN A 85 -9.35 -4.01 -17.62
N VAL A 86 -8.11 -4.37 -17.97
CA VAL A 86 -7.10 -3.43 -18.48
C VAL A 86 -7.39 -3.10 -19.94
N ASP A 87 -7.26 -1.83 -20.31
CA ASP A 87 -7.36 -1.41 -21.71
C ASP A 87 -6.35 -2.21 -22.59
N PRO A 88 -6.78 -2.79 -23.72
CA PRO A 88 -5.89 -3.64 -24.54
C PRO A 88 -4.63 -2.94 -25.06
N ALA A 89 -4.74 -1.65 -25.40
CA ALA A 89 -3.59 -0.87 -25.87
C ALA A 89 -2.63 -0.57 -24.72
N PHE A 90 -3.17 -0.29 -23.53
CA PHE A 90 -2.37 -0.13 -22.32
C PHE A 90 -1.67 -1.42 -21.88
N LEU A 91 -2.38 -2.56 -21.91
CA LEU A 91 -1.85 -3.88 -21.61
C LEU A 91 -0.68 -4.23 -22.54
N GLN A 92 -0.85 -3.98 -23.85
CA GLN A 92 0.19 -4.26 -24.84
C GLN A 92 1.39 -3.32 -24.69
N LYS A 93 1.17 -2.07 -24.29
CA LYS A 93 2.25 -1.14 -23.94
C LYS A 93 3.02 -1.62 -22.70
N ALA A 94 2.32 -2.01 -21.64
CA ALA A 94 2.91 -2.39 -20.36
C ALA A 94 3.66 -3.73 -20.39
N THR A 95 3.16 -4.70 -21.17
CA THR A 95 3.64 -6.08 -21.14
C THR A 95 4.32 -6.52 -22.44
N GLY A 96 4.15 -5.75 -23.53
CA GLY A 96 4.55 -6.15 -24.88
C GLY A 96 3.69 -7.28 -25.48
N LYS A 97 2.64 -7.73 -24.78
CA LYS A 97 1.81 -8.88 -25.15
C LYS A 97 0.33 -8.51 -25.16
N THR A 98 -0.43 -9.25 -25.95
CA THR A 98 -1.89 -9.21 -25.94
C THR A 98 -2.45 -10.09 -24.83
N LEU A 99 -3.71 -9.86 -24.43
CA LEU A 99 -4.38 -10.63 -23.39
C LEU A 99 -4.40 -12.14 -23.71
N GLY A 100 -4.65 -12.52 -24.96
CA GLY A 100 -4.62 -13.92 -25.40
C GLY A 100 -3.25 -14.57 -25.23
N GLN A 101 -2.16 -13.84 -25.47
CA GLN A 101 -0.80 -14.35 -25.27
C GLN A 101 -0.41 -14.53 -23.80
N ILE A 102 -1.09 -13.82 -22.89
CA ILE A 102 -0.83 -13.87 -21.45
C ILE A 102 -1.66 -14.99 -20.79
N ILE A 103 -2.91 -15.16 -21.21
CA ILE A 103 -3.84 -16.09 -20.56
C ILE A 103 -3.82 -17.48 -21.23
N GLY A 104 -3.39 -17.59 -22.49
CA GLY A 104 -3.31 -18.85 -23.24
C GLY A 104 -4.54 -19.09 -24.08
#